data_AF-A0A957P9N4-F1
#
_entry.id   AF-A0A957P9N4-F1
#
_cell.length_a   1.000
_cell.length_b   1.000
_cell.length_c   1.000
_cell.angle_alpha   90.00
_cell.angle_beta   90.00
_cell.angle_gamma   90.00
#
_symmetry.space_group_name_H-M   'P 1'
#
loop_
_entity.id
_entity.type
_entity.pdbx_description
1 polymer ?
#
loop_
_entity_poly.entity_id
_entity_poly.type
_entity_poly.pdbx_seq_one_letter_code
_entity_poly.pdbx_strand_id
1 'polypeptide(L)'
;MQEAMRLFGTAALGKETFKRMSAARKQQVLVNLTKAEFLGSGFSKLEAKDVRNIQIPTLLLTGQKSPQVFHHLADRLADLLPRVERTEIAHASHIGQEDNPEQFTTALISFLRKH
;
A
#
# COMPACT_ATOMS: atom_id res chain seq x y z
N MET A 1 -18.00 -14.56 -1.52
CA MET A 1 -17.52 -13.17 -1.73
C MET A 1 -17.37 -12.39 -0.43
N GLN A 2 -18.38 -12.34 0.44
CA GLN A 2 -18.27 -11.64 1.74
C GLN A 2 -17.15 -12.20 2.64
N GLU A 3 -17.02 -13.53 2.74
CA GLU A 3 -15.95 -14.15 3.51
C GLU A 3 -14.55 -13.89 2.91
N ALA A 4 -14.43 -13.90 1.58
CA ALA A 4 -13.20 -13.56 0.89
C ALA A 4 -12.80 -12.10 1.16
N MET A 5 -13.75 -11.16 1.09
CA MET A 5 -13.52 -9.76 1.47
C MET A 5 -13.07 -9.65 2.93
N ARG A 6 -13.71 -10.39 3.85
CA ARG A 6 -13.37 -10.35 5.27
C ARG A 6 -11.93 -10.82 5.51
N LEU A 7 -11.55 -11.96 4.92
CA LEU A 7 -10.21 -12.52 5.04
C LEU A 7 -9.17 -11.59 4.42
N PHE A 8 -9.36 -11.19 3.17
CA PHE A 8 -8.42 -10.33 2.45
C PHE A 8 -8.32 -8.94 3.09
N GLY A 9 -9.44 -8.30 3.40
CA GLY A 9 -9.45 -6.97 4.03
C GLY A 9 -8.80 -6.97 5.41
N THR A 10 -8.99 -8.03 6.19
CA THR A 10 -8.27 -8.20 7.47
C THR A 10 -6.77 -8.36 7.26
N ALA A 11 -6.36 -9.14 6.26
CA ALA A 11 -4.95 -9.38 5.95
C ALA A 11 -4.26 -8.14 5.37
N ALA A 12 -4.97 -7.32 4.59
CA ALA A 12 -4.43 -6.13 3.94
C ALA A 12 -4.45 -4.89 4.84
N LEU A 13 -5.52 -4.66 5.61
CA LEU A 13 -5.67 -3.44 6.41
C LEU A 13 -5.37 -3.64 7.89
N GLY A 14 -5.31 -4.89 8.35
CA GLY A 14 -5.36 -5.26 9.76
C GLY A 14 -6.80 -5.36 10.29
N LYS A 15 -6.98 -6.18 11.33
CA LYS A 15 -8.30 -6.51 11.93
C LYS A 15 -9.09 -5.26 12.33
N GLU A 16 -8.45 -4.33 13.04
CA GLU A 16 -9.14 -3.19 13.63
C GLU A 16 -9.50 -2.10 12.62
N THR A 17 -8.70 -1.91 11.57
CA THR A 17 -9.02 -0.98 10.49
C THR A 17 -10.18 -1.51 9.66
N PHE A 18 -10.11 -2.79 9.25
CA PHE A 18 -11.17 -3.41 8.45
C PHE A 18 -12.54 -3.39 9.16
N LYS A 19 -12.57 -3.66 10.47
CA LYS A 19 -13.80 -3.58 11.27
C LYS A 19 -14.43 -2.19 11.21
N ARG A 20 -13.62 -1.13 11.34
CA ARG A 20 -14.03 0.27 11.40
C ARG A 20 -14.47 0.87 10.07
N MET A 21 -14.22 0.20 8.94
CA MET A 21 -14.71 0.67 7.64
C MET A 21 -16.23 0.80 7.65
N SER A 22 -16.72 1.90 7.07
CA SER A 22 -18.15 2.16 6.91
C SER A 22 -18.81 1.09 6.04
N ALA A 23 -20.13 0.91 6.20
CA ALA A 23 -20.91 -0.01 5.36
C ALA A 23 -20.80 0.35 3.87
N ALA A 24 -20.83 1.65 3.54
CA ALA A 24 -20.66 2.14 2.18
C ALA A 24 -19.28 1.79 1.60
N ARG A 25 -18.20 1.95 2.38
CA ARG A 25 -16.85 1.59 1.92
C ARG A 25 -16.70 0.08 1.73
N LYS A 26 -17.26 -0.73 2.62
CA LYS A 26 -17.31 -2.20 2.46
C LYS A 26 -18.09 -2.59 1.20
N GLN A 27 -19.21 -1.94 0.93
CA GLN A 27 -19.99 -2.16 -0.29
C GLN A 27 -19.18 -1.79 -1.54
N GLN A 28 -18.45 -0.67 -1.52
CA GLN A 28 -17.56 -0.29 -2.62
C GLN A 28 -16.47 -1.33 -2.86
N VAL A 29 -15.85 -1.87 -1.79
CA VAL A 29 -14.88 -2.96 -1.93
C VAL A 29 -15.51 -4.18 -2.58
N LEU A 30 -16.73 -4.57 -2.19
CA LEU A 30 -17.44 -5.70 -2.80
C LEU A 30 -17.71 -5.49 -4.29
N VAL A 31 -18.09 -4.26 -4.69
CA VAL A 31 -18.37 -3.92 -6.10
C VAL A 31 -17.10 -3.92 -6.94
N ASN A 32 -15.98 -3.47 -6.37
CA ASN A 32 -14.69 -3.43 -7.08
C ASN A 32 -14.00 -4.79 -7.13
N LEU A 33 -14.42 -5.75 -6.32
CA LEU A 33 -13.74 -7.03 -6.18
C LEU A 33 -14.03 -7.91 -7.40
N THR A 34 -12.98 -8.23 -8.16
CA THR A 34 -13.08 -9.08 -9.34
C THR A 34 -12.46 -10.45 -9.07
N LYS A 35 -13.08 -11.52 -9.58
CA LYS A 35 -12.54 -12.88 -9.37
C LYS A 35 -11.15 -13.05 -9.99
N ALA A 36 -10.85 -12.31 -11.05
CA ALA A 36 -9.57 -12.38 -11.77
C ALA A 36 -8.38 -11.95 -10.91
N GLU A 37 -8.55 -11.02 -9.97
CA GLU A 37 -7.50 -10.59 -9.04
C GLU A 37 -6.97 -11.72 -8.15
N PHE A 38 -7.74 -12.80 -7.98
CA PHE A 38 -7.33 -13.96 -7.19
C PHE A 38 -6.70 -15.09 -8.01
N LEU A 39 -6.62 -14.96 -9.33
CA LEU A 39 -5.99 -15.96 -10.21
C LEU A 39 -4.46 -15.79 -10.29
N GLY A 40 -3.92 -14.81 -9.59
CA GLY A 40 -2.52 -14.41 -9.63
C GLY A 40 -2.40 -12.93 -9.95
N SER A 41 -1.19 -12.38 -9.82
CA SER A 41 -0.97 -10.95 -10.05
C SER A 41 -1.23 -10.52 -11.50
N GLY A 42 -1.13 -11.45 -12.46
CA GLY A 42 -1.11 -11.13 -13.89
C GLY A 42 0.13 -10.33 -14.33
N PHE A 43 1.01 -9.99 -13.37
CA PHE A 43 2.25 -9.26 -13.58
C PHE A 43 3.41 -10.23 -13.65
N SER A 44 4.37 -9.93 -14.54
CA SER A 44 5.67 -10.59 -14.53
C SER A 44 6.33 -10.47 -13.17
N LYS A 45 7.13 -11.47 -12.81
CA LYS A 45 7.91 -11.44 -11.57
C LYS A 45 8.81 -10.20 -11.56
N LEU A 46 8.75 -9.43 -10.48
CA LEU A 46 9.65 -8.30 -10.27
C LEU A 46 11.01 -8.82 -9.80
N GLU A 47 12.04 -8.69 -10.63
CA GLU A 47 13.38 -9.11 -10.27
C GLU A 47 14.18 -7.95 -9.65
N ALA A 48 15.09 -8.28 -8.72
CA ALA A 48 15.90 -7.28 -8.03
C ALA A 48 16.78 -6.45 -8.99
N LYS A 49 17.20 -7.04 -10.12
CA LYS A 49 17.96 -6.31 -11.16
C LYS A 49 17.14 -5.19 -11.79
N ASP A 50 15.83 -5.40 -11.96
CA ASP A 50 14.95 -4.43 -12.61
C ASP A 50 14.71 -3.24 -11.66
N VAL A 51 14.54 -3.53 -10.36
CA VAL A 51 14.42 -2.48 -9.33
C VAL A 51 15.68 -1.63 -9.22
N ARG A 52 16.87 -2.25 -9.25
CA ARG A 52 18.15 -1.52 -9.23
C ARG A 52 18.37 -0.61 -10.45
N ASN A 53 17.69 -0.89 -11.55
CA ASN A 53 17.79 -0.10 -12.77
C ASN A 53 16.88 1.16 -12.74
N ILE A 54 16.03 1.34 -11.73
CA ILE A 54 15.15 2.51 -11.61
C ILE A 54 15.98 3.73 -11.16
N GLN A 55 16.35 4.59 -12.10
CA GLN A 55 17.21 5.77 -11.84
C GLN A 55 16.45 7.05 -11.47
N ILE A 56 15.12 7.03 -11.55
CA ILE A 56 14.29 8.17 -11.14
C ILE A 56 14.15 8.22 -9.61
N PRO A 57 14.04 9.41 -9.01
CA PRO A 57 13.64 9.53 -7.61
C PRO A 57 12.37 8.74 -7.34
N THR A 58 12.36 7.96 -6.26
CA THR A 58 11.21 7.13 -5.89
C THR A 58 10.84 7.38 -4.43
N LEU A 59 9.57 7.65 -4.17
CA LEU A 59 9.01 7.75 -2.83
C LEU A 59 8.31 6.44 -2.45
N LEU A 60 8.70 5.84 -1.33
CA LEU A 60 8.00 4.72 -0.71
C LEU A 60 7.14 5.22 0.46
N LEU A 61 5.84 4.93 0.40
CA LEU A 61 4.86 5.28 1.43
C LEU A 61 4.33 4.02 2.10
N THR A 62 4.38 3.97 3.43
CA THR A 62 3.76 2.91 4.25
C THR A 62 2.90 3.53 5.34
N GLY A 63 1.78 2.90 5.71
CA GLY A 63 1.05 3.31 6.92
C GLY A 63 1.64 2.63 8.16
N GLN A 64 1.79 3.36 9.27
CA GLN A 64 2.35 2.86 10.54
C GLN A 64 1.66 1.61 11.11
N LYS A 65 0.36 1.46 10.87
CA LYS A 65 -0.47 0.33 11.31
C LYS A 65 -0.66 -0.71 10.20
N SER A 66 0.10 -0.62 9.11
CA SER A 66 0.04 -1.61 8.05
C SER A 66 0.52 -2.97 8.58
N PRO A 67 -0.03 -4.08 8.07
CA PRO A 67 0.53 -5.41 8.30
C PRO A 67 2.04 -5.47 7.97
N GLN A 68 2.81 -6.20 8.79
CA GLN A 68 4.28 -6.26 8.72
C GLN A 68 4.83 -6.64 7.34
N VAL A 69 4.09 -7.43 6.55
CA VAL A 69 4.48 -7.77 5.17
C VAL A 69 4.74 -6.53 4.31
N PHE A 70 3.96 -5.45 4.48
CA PHE A 70 4.18 -4.22 3.71
C PHE A 70 5.43 -3.47 4.13
N HIS A 71 5.77 -3.50 5.43
CA HIS A 71 7.03 -2.93 5.92
C HIS A 71 8.22 -3.70 5.37
N HIS A 72 8.20 -5.03 5.41
CA HIS A 72 9.26 -5.86 4.83
C HIS A 72 9.42 -5.68 3.31
N LEU A 73 8.33 -5.53 2.58
CA LEU A 73 8.38 -5.22 1.15
C LEU A 73 9.00 -3.84 0.90
N ALA A 74 8.60 -2.82 1.67
CA ALA A 74 9.16 -1.47 1.57
C ALA A 74 10.65 -1.44 1.94
N ASP A 75 11.06 -2.15 3.00
CA ASP A 75 12.47 -2.28 3.38
C ASP A 75 13.27 -2.91 2.23
N ARG A 76 12.76 -3.99 1.64
CA ARG A 76 13.43 -4.65 0.53
C ARG A 76 13.53 -3.77 -0.72
N LEU A 77 12.52 -2.96 -1.01
CA LEU A 77 12.57 -2.00 -2.11
C LEU A 77 13.57 -0.88 -1.82
N ALA A 78 13.63 -0.40 -0.59
CA ALA A 78 14.58 0.63 -0.17
C ALA A 78 16.04 0.16 -0.30
N ASP A 79 16.33 -1.11 0.00
CA ASP A 79 17.66 -1.71 -0.19
C ASP A 79 18.10 -1.79 -1.66
N LEU A 80 17.13 -1.84 -2.58
CA LEU A 80 17.38 -2.08 -4.01
C LEU A 80 17.35 -0.81 -4.85
N LEU A 81 16.51 0.16 -4.49
CA LEU A 81 16.33 1.39 -5.24
C LEU A 81 17.53 2.33 -5.02
N PRO A 82 18.19 2.81 -6.10
CA PRO A 82 19.37 3.66 -5.95
C PRO A 82 19.05 5.08 -5.46
N ARG A 83 17.80 5.54 -5.65
CA ARG A 83 17.34 6.90 -5.29
C ARG A 83 15.98 6.84 -4.62
N VAL A 84 15.97 6.47 -3.34
CA VAL A 84 14.75 6.24 -2.57
C VAL A 84 14.61 7.22 -1.41
N GLU A 85 13.39 7.72 -1.24
CA GLU A 85 12.93 8.37 -0.01
C GLU A 85 11.82 7.53 0.59
N ARG A 86 11.76 7.44 1.91
CA ARG A 86 10.74 6.66 2.61
C ARG A 86 10.04 7.52 3.64
N THR A 87 8.71 7.43 3.64
CA THR A 87 7.88 8.08 4.66
C THR A 87 6.84 7.10 5.19
N GLU A 88 6.72 7.05 6.51
CA GLU A 88 5.65 6.35 7.19
C GLU A 88 4.53 7.33 7.57
N ILE A 89 3.29 7.00 7.21
CA ILE A 89 2.10 7.77 7.54
C ILE A 89 1.60 7.36 8.92
N ALA A 90 1.62 8.30 9.86
CA ALA A 90 1.25 8.10 11.23
C ALA A 90 -0.22 7.66 11.35
N HIS A 91 -0.45 6.69 12.22
CA HIS A 91 -1.77 6.13 12.54
C HIS A 91 -2.55 5.49 11.39
N ALA A 92 -1.97 5.43 10.18
CA ALA A 92 -2.59 4.89 8.97
C ALA A 92 -2.32 3.40 8.77
N SER A 93 -3.26 2.72 8.12
CA SER A 93 -3.12 1.35 7.62
C SER A 93 -2.59 1.33 6.18
N HIS A 94 -2.81 0.23 5.47
CA HIS A 94 -2.45 0.10 4.05
C HIS A 94 -3.20 1.08 3.13
N ILE A 95 -4.36 1.61 3.53
CA ILE A 95 -5.09 2.67 2.81
C ILE A 95 -4.75 4.06 3.37
N GLY A 96 -3.45 4.37 3.47
CA GLY A 96 -3.00 5.59 4.16
C GLY A 96 -3.52 6.91 3.58
N GLN A 97 -3.85 6.93 2.28
CA GLN A 97 -4.51 8.06 1.63
C GLN A 97 -5.94 8.30 2.13
N GLU A 98 -6.62 7.28 2.65
CA GLU A 98 -7.95 7.41 3.26
C GLU A 98 -7.84 7.65 4.78
N ASP A 99 -6.89 7.00 5.45
CA ASP A 99 -6.75 7.08 6.91
C ASP A 99 -6.16 8.41 7.40
N ASN A 100 -5.23 9.00 6.63
CA ASN A 100 -4.60 10.28 6.95
C ASN A 100 -4.24 11.05 5.66
N PRO A 101 -5.26 11.59 4.96
CA PRO A 101 -5.08 12.24 3.67
C PRO A 101 -4.16 13.46 3.73
N GLU A 102 -4.15 14.19 4.85
CA GLU A 102 -3.32 15.38 5.03
C GLU A 102 -1.83 15.04 5.02
N GLN A 103 -1.42 14.08 5.87
CA GLN A 103 -0.01 13.69 5.94
C GLN A 103 0.44 12.96 4.66
N PHE A 104 -0.41 12.11 4.08
CA PHE A 104 -0.15 11.46 2.81
C PHE A 104 0.10 12.47 1.69
N THR A 105 -0.81 13.45 1.54
CA THR A 105 -0.70 14.50 0.52
C THR A 105 0.52 15.37 0.75
N THR A 106 0.82 15.71 2.00
CA THR A 106 1.99 16.52 2.35
C THR A 106 3.29 15.82 1.96
N ALA A 107 3.41 14.52 2.25
CA ALA A 107 4.58 13.72 1.86
C ALA A 107 4.72 13.65 0.33
N LEU A 108 3.61 13.39 -0.37
CA LEU A 108 3.58 13.33 -1.84
C LEU A 108 3.98 14.66 -2.48
N ILE A 109 3.35 15.77 -2.09
CA ILE A 109 3.62 17.10 -2.66
C ILE A 109 5.03 17.57 -2.34
N SER A 110 5.53 17.29 -1.13
CA SER A 110 6.91 17.65 -0.77
C SER A 110 7.94 16.92 -1.63
N PHE A 111 7.71 15.63 -1.89
CA PHE A 111 8.56 14.85 -2.79
C PHE A 111 8.51 15.37 -4.23
N LEU A 112 7.32 15.63 -4.77
CA LEU A 112 7.14 16.16 -6.13
C LEU A 112 7.67 17.59 -6.32
N ARG A 113 7.80 18.39 -5.27
CA ARG A 113 8.42 19.72 -5.34
C ARG A 113 9.94 19.66 -5.30
N LYS A 114 10.50 18.58 -4.74
CA LYS A 114 11.93 18.39 -4.56
C LYS A 114 12.63 17.84 -5.82
N HIS A 115 11.91 17.05 -6.63
CA HIS A 115 12.42 16.36 -7.82
C HIS A 115 11.59 16.67 -9.05
#